data_AF-A0A7X7WFU6-F1
#
_entry.id   AF-A0A7X7WFU6-F1
#
_cell.length_a   1.000
_cell.length_b   1.000
_cell.length_c   1.000
_cell.angle_alpha   90.00
_cell.angle_beta   90.00
_cell.angle_gamma   90.00
#
_symmetry.space_group_name_H-M   'P 1'
#
loop_
_entity.id
_entity.type
_entity.pdbx_description
1 polymer ?
#
loop_
_entity_poly.entity_id
_entity_poly.type
_entity_poly.pdbx_seq_one_letter_code
_entity_poly.pdbx_strand_id
1 'polypeptide(L)'
;MLKVVRILLGVFLIFGVVIIGGCGSDDDTTSSVGTGTYIHIPFPEGTYFARVRAIEVTVTGSGITTPVTAKDTTIVGTTRTEISLPVPAGTARHFDIIASDSLGQNLYRAQMDADVGSGRTDLSALLYPVGYGTPTKVKVFRDEAPWGYYSTDSVLIHAGFTEGSGTNQYQILASALMGSVTLTPGTDLVIIEGAQDSAFYGNYLNARESFESFVEQGGQLFFIACLYSGVEDVITLIFPDSVLYGTINSDNNYTVIDDHPINVGQAETLLGGSASHGYLWNLSAGSLILNTDSNDSAVTVIYGFGEGTVILSTQTLEFCRANRTTYPTMAAILSRTIRFLLGLDPTPEPLPRTGSPIFENISSDIN
;
A
#
# COMPACT_ATOMS: atom_id res chain seq x y z
N MET A 1 0.81 56.96 1.42
CA MET A 1 1.08 55.81 2.32
C MET A 1 0.65 54.53 1.59
N LEU A 2 1.59 53.91 0.87
CA LEU A 2 1.35 52.66 0.14
C LEU A 2 1.36 51.49 1.14
N LYS A 3 0.31 50.66 1.17
CA LYS A 3 0.34 49.35 1.82
C LYS A 3 0.50 48.26 0.77
N VAL A 4 1.60 47.56 0.88
CA VAL A 4 2.07 46.45 0.03
C VAL A 4 1.24 45.20 0.34
N VAL A 5 0.62 44.64 -0.70
CA VAL A 5 0.00 43.31 -0.70
C VAL A 5 1.08 42.30 -1.08
N ARG A 6 1.33 41.30 -0.23
CA ARG A 6 2.20 40.16 -0.55
C ARG A 6 1.32 38.96 -0.88
N ILE A 7 1.23 38.63 -2.17
CA ILE A 7 0.72 37.36 -2.67
C ILE A 7 1.91 36.39 -2.70
N LEU A 8 1.84 35.32 -1.92
CA LEU A 8 2.76 34.19 -2.01
C LEU A 8 2.27 33.29 -3.15
N LEU A 9 2.95 33.38 -4.29
CA LEU A 9 2.82 32.43 -5.40
C LEU A 9 3.79 31.28 -5.12
N GLY A 10 3.27 30.11 -4.74
CA GLY A 10 4.04 28.87 -4.66
C GLY A 10 4.14 28.26 -6.05
N VAL A 11 5.34 28.34 -6.63
CA VAL A 11 5.68 27.80 -7.96
C VAL A 11 5.79 26.27 -7.86
N PHE A 12 4.97 25.56 -8.64
CA PHE A 12 5.14 24.13 -8.89
C PHE A 12 6.39 23.90 -9.74
N LEU A 13 7.29 23.05 -9.25
CA LEU A 13 8.52 22.67 -9.90
C LEU A 13 8.21 21.54 -10.90
N ILE A 14 8.26 21.82 -12.20
CA ILE A 14 8.26 20.79 -13.26
C ILE A 14 9.73 20.49 -13.58
N PHE A 15 10.23 19.32 -13.20
CA PHE A 15 11.52 18.82 -13.68
C PHE A 15 11.29 18.05 -14.99
N GLY A 16 11.73 18.67 -16.09
CA GLY A 16 11.84 18.05 -17.40
C GLY A 16 12.93 18.77 -18.17
N VAL A 17 14.19 18.53 -17.82
CA VAL A 17 15.33 18.98 -18.63
C VAL A 17 16.29 17.82 -18.81
N VAL A 18 16.23 17.22 -20.00
CA VAL A 18 17.31 16.39 -20.53
C VAL A 18 18.40 17.36 -21.00
N ILE A 19 19.52 17.42 -20.27
CA ILE A 19 20.72 18.13 -20.73
C ILE A 19 21.58 17.12 -21.50
N ILE A 20 21.68 17.32 -22.82
CA ILE A 20 22.71 16.69 -23.65
C ILE A 20 23.70 17.79 -24.03
N GLY A 21 24.96 17.67 -23.61
CA GLY A 21 26.01 18.53 -24.12
C GLY A 21 27.36 18.36 -23.43
N GLY A 22 28.37 17.95 -24.20
CA GLY A 22 29.76 18.38 -23.98
C GLY A 22 30.82 17.28 -24.09
N CYS A 23 31.43 17.18 -25.28
CA CYS A 23 32.63 16.39 -25.57
C CYS A 23 33.82 16.75 -24.66
N GLY A 24 34.34 15.75 -23.94
CA GLY A 24 35.73 15.69 -23.49
C GLY A 24 36.40 14.48 -24.14
N SER A 25 37.52 14.71 -24.83
CA SER A 25 38.34 13.68 -25.44
C SER A 25 39.36 13.18 -24.42
N ASP A 26 39.15 11.99 -23.86
CA ASP A 26 40.15 11.31 -23.03
C ASP A 26 40.13 9.79 -23.32
N ASP A 27 41.34 9.25 -23.41
CA ASP A 27 41.80 7.88 -23.66
C ASP A 27 40.78 6.76 -23.87
N ASP A 28 40.78 6.28 -25.12
CA ASP A 28 40.09 5.11 -25.66
C ASP A 28 40.67 3.79 -25.09
N THR A 29 40.42 3.59 -23.79
CA THR A 29 40.29 2.23 -23.28
C THR A 29 38.98 1.69 -23.83
N THR A 30 39.07 0.89 -24.89
CA THR A 30 37.97 0.12 -25.48
C THR A 30 37.45 -0.87 -24.45
N SER A 31 36.74 -0.34 -23.46
CA SER A 31 35.86 -1.08 -22.57
C SER A 31 34.89 -1.79 -23.49
N SER A 32 34.95 -3.13 -23.50
CA SER A 32 33.99 -3.96 -24.22
C SER A 32 32.60 -3.45 -23.81
N VAL A 33 31.88 -2.82 -24.74
CA VAL A 33 30.53 -2.31 -24.47
C VAL A 33 29.72 -3.52 -24.05
N GLY A 34 29.47 -3.64 -22.74
CA GLY A 34 28.81 -4.80 -22.17
C GLY A 34 27.47 -5.01 -22.87
N THR A 35 27.22 -6.20 -23.40
CA THR A 35 25.91 -6.56 -23.92
C THR A 35 25.03 -6.96 -22.74
N GLY A 36 23.89 -6.29 -22.55
CA GLY A 36 22.94 -6.64 -21.49
C GLY A 36 22.15 -5.45 -20.95
N THR A 37 21.19 -5.76 -20.09
CA THR A 37 20.42 -4.77 -19.33
C THR A 37 20.96 -4.70 -17.92
N TYR A 38 21.19 -3.49 -17.42
CA TYR A 38 21.74 -3.20 -16.10
C TYR A 38 20.73 -2.34 -15.35
N ILE A 39 20.31 -2.77 -14.17
CA ILE A 39 19.36 -2.07 -13.33
C ILE A 39 20.08 -1.52 -12.11
N HIS A 40 20.12 -0.20 -12.01
CA HIS A 40 20.68 0.56 -10.90
C HIS A 40 19.61 0.78 -9.84
N ILE A 41 19.83 0.24 -8.64
CA ILE A 41 18.86 0.29 -7.55
C ILE A 41 19.49 1.01 -6.37
N PRO A 42 19.30 2.34 -6.21
CA PRO A 42 19.67 3.03 -4.99
C PRO A 42 18.83 2.51 -3.82
N PHE A 43 19.46 2.34 -2.67
CA PHE A 43 18.77 1.86 -1.48
C PHE A 43 18.00 3.01 -0.81
N PRO A 44 16.70 2.82 -0.50
CA PRO A 44 15.95 3.78 0.30
C PRO A 44 16.63 4.08 1.63
N GLU A 45 16.52 5.33 2.08
CA GLU A 45 16.95 5.71 3.42
C GLU A 45 16.01 5.10 4.49
N GLY A 46 16.53 4.87 5.69
CA GLY A 46 15.76 4.42 6.85
C GLY A 46 16.12 3.03 7.36
N THR A 47 15.63 2.71 8.55
CA THR A 47 15.93 1.44 9.24
C THR A 47 15.22 0.25 8.61
N TYR A 48 14.06 0.45 7.99
CA TYR A 48 13.27 -0.63 7.38
C TYR A 48 14.05 -1.37 6.27
N PHE A 49 14.88 -0.65 5.50
CA PHE A 49 15.70 -1.26 4.45
C PHE A 49 16.79 -2.18 5.02
N ALA A 50 17.22 -1.96 6.27
CA ALA A 50 18.22 -2.80 6.92
C ALA A 50 17.76 -4.26 7.12
N ARG A 51 16.46 -4.56 6.92
CA ARG A 51 15.90 -5.92 6.93
C ARG A 51 16.07 -6.66 5.60
N VAL A 52 16.29 -5.96 4.48
CA VAL A 52 16.39 -6.60 3.15
C VAL A 52 17.60 -7.54 3.11
N ARG A 53 17.41 -8.75 2.56
CA ARG A 53 18.45 -9.77 2.38
C ARG A 53 18.63 -10.20 0.92
N ALA A 54 17.62 -9.98 0.08
CA ALA A 54 17.74 -10.21 -1.35
C ALA A 54 16.96 -9.17 -2.15
N ILE A 55 17.44 -8.87 -3.35
CA ILE A 55 16.72 -8.12 -4.39
C ILE A 55 16.63 -9.01 -5.61
N GLU A 56 15.41 -9.28 -6.06
CA GLU A 56 15.11 -10.08 -7.23
C GLU A 56 14.45 -9.21 -8.28
N VAL A 57 14.88 -9.35 -9.54
CA VAL A 57 14.32 -8.68 -10.70
C VAL A 57 13.76 -9.76 -11.60
N THR A 58 12.50 -9.63 -11.98
CA THR A 58 11.84 -10.47 -12.98
C THR A 58 11.38 -9.62 -14.15
N VAL A 59 11.66 -10.08 -15.37
CA VAL A 59 11.33 -9.36 -16.60
C VAL A 59 10.40 -10.19 -17.49
N THR A 60 9.30 -9.58 -17.93
CA THR A 60 8.32 -10.17 -18.84
C THR A 60 8.03 -9.23 -20.02
N GLY A 61 7.18 -9.67 -20.95
CA GLY A 61 6.73 -8.88 -22.09
C GLY A 61 6.73 -9.66 -23.41
N SER A 62 6.28 -9.01 -24.48
CA SER A 62 6.07 -9.66 -25.79
C SER A 62 7.34 -10.36 -26.32
N GLY A 63 7.25 -11.66 -26.61
CA GLY A 63 8.37 -12.46 -27.10
C GLY A 63 9.30 -13.03 -26.01
N ILE A 64 9.06 -12.75 -24.73
CA ILE A 64 9.68 -13.48 -23.60
C ILE A 64 8.73 -14.60 -23.21
N THR A 65 9.06 -15.85 -23.53
CA THR A 65 8.22 -17.02 -23.22
C THR A 65 8.39 -17.53 -21.80
N THR A 66 9.57 -17.31 -21.21
CA THR A 66 9.90 -17.63 -19.83
C THR A 66 10.44 -16.36 -19.18
N PRO A 67 9.90 -15.93 -18.03
CA PRO A 67 10.40 -14.73 -17.35
C PRO A 67 11.92 -14.77 -17.16
N VAL A 68 12.58 -13.65 -17.42
CA VAL A 68 14.03 -13.51 -17.19
C VAL A 68 14.21 -13.00 -15.77
N THR A 69 14.88 -13.79 -14.92
CA THR A 69 15.07 -13.44 -13.51
C THR A 69 16.54 -13.36 -13.13
N ALA A 70 16.90 -12.37 -12.32
CA ALA A 70 18.19 -12.30 -11.64
C ALA A 70 17.99 -11.87 -10.19
N LYS A 71 18.89 -12.33 -9.30
CA LYS A 71 18.80 -12.11 -7.86
C LYS A 71 20.15 -11.73 -7.29
N ASP A 72 20.17 -10.70 -6.47
CA ASP A 72 21.33 -10.28 -5.70
C ASP A 72 21.08 -10.48 -4.20
N THR A 73 22.01 -11.14 -3.53
CA THR A 73 22.01 -11.37 -2.07
C THR A 73 23.19 -10.69 -1.37
N THR A 74 23.96 -9.87 -2.08
CA THR A 74 25.19 -9.20 -1.61
C THR A 74 24.97 -7.73 -1.24
N ILE A 75 23.79 -7.43 -0.69
CA ILE A 75 23.31 -6.05 -0.45
C ILE A 75 23.75 -5.43 0.89
N VAL A 76 24.55 -6.12 1.69
CA VAL A 76 24.95 -5.64 3.03
C VAL A 76 26.09 -4.64 2.92
N GLY A 77 25.91 -3.44 3.49
CA GLY A 77 26.97 -2.43 3.61
C GLY A 77 27.20 -1.56 2.37
N THR A 78 26.33 -1.64 1.36
CA THR A 78 26.34 -0.75 0.19
C THR A 78 25.18 0.26 0.26
N THR A 79 25.21 1.27 -0.61
CA THR A 79 24.12 2.27 -0.75
C THR A 79 23.29 2.07 -2.02
N ARG A 80 23.68 1.10 -2.85
CA ARG A 80 23.03 0.72 -4.09
C ARG A 80 23.45 -0.70 -4.47
N THR A 81 22.66 -1.32 -5.34
CA THR A 81 23.09 -2.49 -6.11
C THR A 81 22.92 -2.26 -7.61
N GLU A 82 23.64 -3.04 -8.42
CA GLU A 82 23.49 -3.14 -9.86
C GLU A 82 23.19 -4.60 -10.21
N ILE A 83 22.05 -4.86 -10.85
CA ILE A 83 21.66 -6.20 -11.30
C ILE A 83 21.73 -6.24 -12.82
N SER A 84 22.49 -7.17 -13.37
CA SER A 84 22.61 -7.40 -14.80
C SER A 84 21.79 -8.62 -15.24
N LEU A 85 21.01 -8.46 -16.32
CA LEU A 85 20.20 -9.54 -16.91
C LEU A 85 20.32 -9.56 -18.44
N PRO A 86 20.28 -10.75 -19.06
CA PRO A 86 20.28 -10.89 -20.52
C PRO A 86 18.86 -10.69 -21.09
N VAL A 87 18.29 -9.49 -20.94
CA VAL A 87 16.92 -9.20 -21.43
C VAL A 87 16.94 -9.10 -22.97
N PRO A 88 16.10 -9.85 -23.70
CA PRO A 88 15.97 -9.69 -25.14
C PRO A 88 15.49 -8.29 -25.52
N ALA A 89 16.08 -7.74 -26.59
CA ALA A 89 15.64 -6.46 -27.15
C ALA A 89 14.13 -6.47 -27.45
N GLY A 90 13.47 -5.34 -27.25
CA GLY A 90 12.03 -5.19 -27.45
C GLY A 90 11.48 -3.97 -26.74
N THR A 91 10.24 -3.62 -27.04
CA THR A 91 9.55 -2.48 -26.45
C THR A 91 8.69 -2.90 -25.27
N ALA A 92 8.50 -2.01 -24.30
CA ALA A 92 7.64 -2.22 -23.13
C ALA A 92 7.92 -3.56 -22.41
N ARG A 93 9.19 -3.80 -22.06
CA ARG A 93 9.57 -4.87 -21.14
C ARG A 93 9.10 -4.48 -19.74
N HIS A 94 8.31 -5.34 -19.12
CA HIS A 94 7.84 -5.14 -17.75
C HIS A 94 8.86 -5.69 -16.77
N PHE A 95 9.37 -4.84 -15.89
CA PHE A 95 10.30 -5.19 -14.82
C PHE A 95 9.55 -5.14 -13.49
N ASP A 96 9.56 -6.25 -12.76
CA ASP A 96 9.10 -6.34 -11.37
C ASP A 96 10.29 -6.62 -10.47
N ILE A 97 10.50 -5.77 -9.48
CA ILE A 97 11.67 -5.77 -8.61
C ILE A 97 11.18 -5.91 -7.18
N ILE A 98 11.57 -6.99 -6.51
CA ILE A 98 11.14 -7.32 -5.16
C ILE A 98 12.36 -7.38 -4.25
N ALA A 99 12.31 -6.62 -3.15
CA ALA A 99 13.30 -6.69 -2.08
C ALA A 99 12.69 -7.45 -0.89
N SER A 100 13.29 -8.57 -0.51
CA SER A 100 12.77 -9.47 0.51
C SER A 100 13.72 -9.63 1.70
N ASP A 101 13.19 -9.98 2.86
CA ASP A 101 13.99 -10.34 4.05
C ASP A 101 14.48 -11.80 4.02
N SER A 102 15.09 -12.26 5.13
CA SER A 102 15.57 -13.65 5.27
C SER A 102 14.46 -14.69 5.38
N LEU A 103 13.24 -14.27 5.69
CA LEU A 103 12.06 -15.14 5.76
C LEU A 103 11.32 -15.17 4.41
N GLY A 104 11.79 -14.40 3.43
CA GLY A 104 11.17 -14.27 2.11
C GLY A 104 9.97 -13.33 2.11
N GLN A 105 9.76 -12.50 3.14
CA GLN A 105 8.70 -11.50 3.15
C GLN A 105 9.07 -10.34 2.21
N ASN A 106 8.12 -9.89 1.40
CA ASN A 106 8.34 -8.79 0.47
C ASN A 106 8.25 -7.47 1.24
N LEU A 107 9.38 -6.76 1.34
CA LEU A 107 9.49 -5.51 2.09
C LEU A 107 9.35 -4.29 1.17
N TYR A 108 9.97 -4.36 -0.01
CA TYR A 108 9.90 -3.31 -1.02
C TYR A 108 9.57 -3.89 -2.40
N ARG A 109 8.92 -3.06 -3.22
CA ARG A 109 8.65 -3.35 -4.64
C ARG A 109 8.98 -2.12 -5.50
N ALA A 110 9.40 -2.37 -6.72
CA ALA A 110 9.40 -1.39 -7.80
C ALA A 110 8.92 -2.07 -9.08
N GLN A 111 8.14 -1.35 -9.89
CA GLN A 111 7.69 -1.81 -11.19
C GLN A 111 7.94 -0.73 -12.23
N MET A 112 8.36 -1.13 -13.42
CA MET A 112 8.56 -0.21 -14.54
C MET A 112 8.42 -0.93 -15.88
N ASP A 113 7.94 -0.21 -16.89
CA ASP A 113 8.03 -0.63 -18.28
C ASP A 113 9.13 0.14 -18.99
N ALA A 114 10.00 -0.55 -19.71
CA ALA A 114 11.08 0.09 -20.46
C ALA A 114 11.39 -0.62 -21.78
N ASP A 115 11.90 0.14 -22.75
CA ASP A 115 12.42 -0.40 -24.00
C ASP A 115 13.86 -0.90 -23.79
N VAL A 116 14.17 -2.06 -24.35
CA VAL A 116 15.50 -2.69 -24.29
C VAL A 116 16.09 -2.78 -25.69
N GLY A 117 17.28 -2.21 -25.86
CA GLY A 117 18.03 -2.25 -27.12
C GLY A 117 18.82 -3.55 -27.31
N SER A 118 19.43 -3.73 -28.48
CA SER A 118 20.33 -4.86 -28.76
C SER A 118 21.73 -4.72 -28.14
N GLY A 119 22.04 -3.55 -27.56
CA GLY A 119 23.30 -3.26 -26.88
C GLY A 119 23.12 -3.12 -25.36
N ARG A 120 24.02 -2.36 -24.73
CA ARG A 120 23.88 -2.00 -23.31
C ARG A 120 22.62 -1.16 -23.10
N THR A 121 21.79 -1.55 -22.13
CA THR A 121 20.64 -0.76 -21.65
C THR A 121 20.80 -0.52 -20.16
N ASP A 122 20.87 0.74 -19.73
CA ASP A 122 20.94 1.13 -18.32
C ASP A 122 19.58 1.67 -17.85
N LEU A 123 19.04 1.10 -16.78
CA LEU A 123 17.77 1.48 -16.17
C LEU A 123 17.98 1.79 -14.69
N SER A 124 17.13 2.63 -14.11
CA SER A 124 17.15 2.95 -12.68
C SER A 124 15.78 2.70 -12.07
N ALA A 125 15.74 2.07 -10.91
CA ALA A 125 14.49 1.78 -10.20
C ALA A 125 14.56 2.22 -8.74
N LEU A 126 13.51 2.90 -8.29
CA LEU A 126 13.34 3.29 -6.89
C LEU A 126 12.45 2.30 -6.17
N LEU A 127 12.95 1.73 -5.08
CA LEU A 127 12.20 0.80 -4.23
C LEU A 127 11.28 1.57 -3.29
N TYR A 128 10.02 1.14 -3.21
CA TYR A 128 9.04 1.63 -2.25
C TYR A 128 8.58 0.50 -1.33
N PRO A 129 8.30 0.76 -0.04
CA PRO A 129 7.72 -0.26 0.83
C PRO A 129 6.46 -0.88 0.19
N VAL A 130 6.28 -2.19 0.29
CA VAL A 130 5.13 -2.86 -0.34
C VAL A 130 3.83 -2.24 0.17
N GLY A 131 2.93 -1.88 -0.75
CA GLY A 131 1.67 -1.18 -0.47
C GLY A 131 1.78 0.33 -0.44
N TYR A 132 2.98 0.92 -0.41
CA TYR A 132 3.13 2.36 -0.60
C TYR A 132 2.66 2.72 -2.01
N GLY A 133 1.68 3.62 -2.11
CA GLY A 133 1.05 3.98 -3.38
C GLY A 133 1.12 5.46 -3.69
N THR A 134 0.60 5.83 -4.86
CA THR A 134 0.27 7.22 -5.20
C THR A 134 -1.13 7.38 -5.84
N PRO A 135 -2.14 6.56 -5.46
CA PRO A 135 -3.49 6.71 -5.99
C PRO A 135 -4.00 8.13 -5.72
N THR A 136 -4.67 8.69 -6.71
CA THR A 136 -5.17 10.07 -6.66
C THR A 136 -6.68 10.14 -6.49
N LYS A 137 -7.35 9.00 -6.40
CA LYS A 137 -8.79 8.88 -6.17
C LYS A 137 -9.04 7.79 -5.14
N VAL A 138 -10.08 7.94 -4.33
CA VAL A 138 -10.46 6.92 -3.35
C VAL A 138 -11.90 6.49 -3.55
N LYS A 139 -12.14 5.18 -3.57
CA LYS A 139 -13.49 4.59 -3.60
C LYS A 139 -13.67 3.78 -2.33
N VAL A 140 -14.50 4.30 -1.44
CA VAL A 140 -14.87 3.63 -0.19
C VAL A 140 -16.19 2.91 -0.43
N PHE A 141 -16.23 1.61 -0.16
CA PHE A 141 -17.46 0.85 -0.19
C PHE A 141 -17.99 0.64 1.23
N ARG A 142 -19.24 1.06 1.43
CA ARG A 142 -19.95 1.02 2.71
C ARG A 142 -21.46 1.14 2.48
N ASP A 143 -22.25 0.32 3.18
CA ASP A 143 -23.71 0.48 3.26
C ASP A 143 -24.13 1.22 4.55
N GLU A 144 -23.37 1.07 5.64
CA GLU A 144 -23.61 1.77 6.91
C GLU A 144 -22.31 2.16 7.63
N ALA A 145 -22.32 3.26 8.39
CA ALA A 145 -21.15 3.73 9.14
C ALA A 145 -20.60 2.62 10.07
N PRO A 146 -19.35 2.15 9.90
CA PRO A 146 -18.78 1.10 10.73
C PRO A 146 -18.82 1.53 12.19
N TRP A 147 -19.49 0.75 13.03
CA TRP A 147 -19.65 1.06 14.46
C TRP A 147 -20.36 2.40 14.73
N GLY A 148 -21.08 2.95 13.75
CA GLY A 148 -21.68 4.27 13.81
C GLY A 148 -20.71 5.44 13.64
N TYR A 149 -19.48 5.21 13.14
CA TYR A 149 -18.47 6.25 12.98
C TYR A 149 -18.02 6.45 11.52
N TYR A 150 -17.73 7.70 11.15
CA TYR A 150 -17.20 8.11 9.84
C TYR A 150 -15.67 8.29 9.89
N SER A 151 -14.98 7.33 10.51
CA SER A 151 -13.54 7.42 10.79
C SER A 151 -12.69 7.51 9.52
N THR A 152 -13.01 6.70 8.50
CA THR A 152 -12.32 6.72 7.20
C THR A 152 -12.50 8.05 6.48
N ASP A 153 -13.72 8.59 6.48
CA ASP A 153 -14.07 9.89 5.90
C ASP A 153 -13.24 11.00 6.55
N SER A 154 -13.19 11.03 7.89
CA SER A 154 -12.37 11.98 8.64
C SER A 154 -10.89 11.85 8.28
N VAL A 155 -10.36 10.62 8.18
CA VAL A 155 -8.96 10.39 7.77
C VAL A 155 -8.70 10.92 6.36
N LEU A 156 -9.57 10.66 5.39
CA LEU A 156 -9.44 11.12 4.01
C LEU A 156 -9.48 12.66 3.92
N ILE A 157 -10.39 13.29 4.65
CA ILE A 157 -10.47 14.76 4.75
C ILE A 157 -9.16 15.33 5.34
N HIS A 158 -8.64 14.74 6.41
CA HIS A 158 -7.36 15.15 7.02
C HIS A 158 -6.15 14.86 6.10
N ALA A 159 -6.26 13.90 5.18
CA ALA A 159 -5.28 13.64 4.14
C ALA A 159 -5.37 14.62 2.95
N GLY A 160 -6.35 15.54 2.96
CA GLY A 160 -6.55 16.55 1.92
C GLY A 160 -7.49 16.15 0.79
N PHE A 161 -8.24 15.06 0.94
CA PHE A 161 -9.24 14.63 -0.03
C PHE A 161 -10.59 15.29 0.24
N THR A 162 -11.34 15.57 -0.82
CA THR A 162 -12.73 16.09 -0.74
C THR A 162 -13.70 15.08 -1.33
N GLU A 163 -14.98 15.15 -0.99
CA GLU A 163 -15.97 14.26 -1.61
C GLU A 163 -16.13 14.56 -3.12
N GLY A 164 -16.13 13.52 -3.96
CA GLY A 164 -16.25 13.61 -5.42
C GLY A 164 -15.49 12.49 -6.16
N SER A 165 -15.51 12.51 -7.49
CA SER A 165 -14.95 11.44 -8.35
C SER A 165 -13.66 11.82 -9.11
N GLY A 166 -13.14 13.02 -8.85
CA GLY A 166 -11.95 13.59 -9.46
C GLY A 166 -10.65 13.27 -8.71
N THR A 167 -9.55 13.83 -9.20
CA THR A 167 -8.24 13.79 -8.53
C THR A 167 -8.30 14.49 -7.16
N ASN A 168 -7.67 13.89 -6.15
CA ASN A 168 -7.73 14.28 -4.74
C ASN A 168 -9.17 14.30 -4.19
N GLN A 169 -10.00 13.36 -4.68
CA GLN A 169 -11.37 13.18 -4.19
C GLN A 169 -11.67 11.74 -3.79
N TYR A 170 -12.66 11.57 -2.92
CA TYR A 170 -13.18 10.28 -2.49
C TYR A 170 -14.68 10.14 -2.73
N GLN A 171 -15.12 8.91 -3.02
CA GLN A 171 -16.53 8.55 -3.15
C GLN A 171 -16.91 7.53 -2.09
N ILE A 172 -18.10 7.67 -1.49
CA ILE A 172 -18.76 6.61 -0.72
C ILE A 172 -19.74 5.89 -1.64
N LEU A 173 -19.57 4.59 -1.81
CA LEU A 173 -20.34 3.75 -2.72
C LEU A 173 -21.02 2.62 -1.94
N ALA A 174 -22.29 2.39 -2.22
CA ALA A 174 -23.02 1.24 -1.67
C ALA A 174 -22.48 -0.08 -2.27
N SER A 175 -22.60 -1.18 -1.53
CA SER A 175 -22.16 -2.52 -1.95
C SER A 175 -22.85 -3.00 -3.22
N ALA A 176 -24.11 -2.57 -3.44
CA ALA A 176 -24.86 -2.84 -4.66
C ALA A 176 -24.18 -2.35 -5.95
N LEU A 177 -23.21 -1.42 -5.84
CA LEU A 177 -22.44 -0.90 -6.97
C LEU A 177 -21.14 -1.66 -7.24
N MET A 178 -20.68 -2.54 -6.34
CA MET A 178 -19.37 -3.21 -6.43
C MET A 178 -19.14 -3.92 -7.77
N GLY A 179 -20.16 -4.59 -8.32
CA GLY A 179 -20.06 -5.31 -9.59
C GLY A 179 -20.22 -4.43 -10.85
N SER A 180 -20.46 -3.13 -10.71
CA SER A 180 -20.77 -2.23 -11.85
C SER A 180 -19.92 -0.97 -11.91
N VAL A 181 -19.31 -0.56 -10.80
CA VAL A 181 -18.45 0.62 -10.78
C VAL A 181 -17.13 0.33 -11.50
N THR A 182 -16.71 1.27 -12.35
CA THR A 182 -15.39 1.19 -12.99
C THR A 182 -14.31 1.41 -11.93
N LEU A 183 -13.35 0.50 -11.82
CA LEU A 183 -12.14 0.67 -11.00
C LEU A 183 -10.95 0.89 -11.94
N THR A 184 -10.09 1.86 -11.62
CA THR A 184 -8.96 2.29 -12.47
C THR A 184 -7.64 1.99 -11.77
N PRO A 185 -6.94 0.90 -12.13
CA PRO A 185 -5.64 0.55 -11.57
C PRO A 185 -4.62 1.71 -11.65
N GLY A 186 -3.71 1.79 -10.68
CA GLY A 186 -2.73 2.88 -10.55
C GLY A 186 -3.31 4.28 -10.21
N THR A 187 -4.63 4.48 -10.29
CA THR A 187 -5.28 5.77 -9.99
C THR A 187 -6.20 5.69 -8.78
N ASP A 188 -6.98 4.63 -8.67
CA ASP A 188 -7.92 4.43 -7.57
C ASP A 188 -7.24 3.68 -6.41
N LEU A 189 -7.49 4.13 -5.19
CA LEU A 189 -7.44 3.33 -3.98
C LEU A 189 -8.85 2.84 -3.69
N VAL A 190 -9.03 1.52 -3.55
CA VAL A 190 -10.29 0.94 -3.08
C VAL A 190 -10.19 0.64 -1.60
N ILE A 191 -11.15 1.14 -0.82
CA ILE A 191 -11.30 0.83 0.60
C ILE A 191 -12.62 0.08 0.78
N ILE A 192 -12.59 -1.11 1.36
CA ILE A 192 -13.77 -1.83 1.83
C ILE A 192 -13.80 -1.70 3.34
N GLU A 193 -14.82 -1.03 3.88
CA GLU A 193 -14.94 -0.82 5.32
C GLU A 193 -15.49 -2.06 6.03
N GLY A 194 -15.16 -2.17 7.32
CA GLY A 194 -15.61 -3.23 8.19
C GLY A 194 -17.01 -3.00 8.75
N ALA A 195 -17.42 -3.90 9.64
CA ALA A 195 -18.66 -3.86 10.39
C ALA A 195 -19.87 -3.60 9.47
N GLN A 196 -19.95 -4.37 8.39
CA GLN A 196 -21.07 -4.35 7.46
C GLN A 196 -21.95 -5.60 7.66
N ASP A 197 -23.15 -5.60 7.10
CA ASP A 197 -24.08 -6.72 7.22
C ASP A 197 -23.77 -7.89 6.26
N SER A 198 -24.53 -8.98 6.38
CA SER A 198 -24.38 -10.15 5.50
C SER A 198 -24.68 -9.84 4.03
N ALA A 199 -25.57 -8.88 3.73
CA ALA A 199 -25.90 -8.54 2.35
C ALA A 199 -24.74 -7.81 1.66
N PHE A 200 -24.07 -6.89 2.38
CA PHE A 200 -22.85 -6.22 1.95
C PHE A 200 -21.78 -7.22 1.54
N TYR A 201 -21.44 -8.16 2.43
CA TYR A 201 -20.40 -9.15 2.15
C TYR A 201 -20.83 -10.17 1.07
N GLY A 202 -22.13 -10.47 0.96
CA GLY A 202 -22.67 -11.23 -0.17
C GLY A 202 -22.46 -10.51 -1.50
N ASN A 203 -22.67 -9.20 -1.55
CA ASN A 203 -22.40 -8.37 -2.73
C ASN A 203 -20.91 -8.31 -3.06
N TYR A 204 -20.04 -8.22 -2.05
CA TYR A 204 -18.60 -8.34 -2.25
C TYR A 204 -18.23 -9.68 -2.90
N LEU A 205 -18.71 -10.81 -2.38
CA LEU A 205 -18.41 -12.13 -2.93
C LEU A 205 -18.90 -12.27 -4.39
N ASN A 206 -20.06 -11.70 -4.72
CA ASN A 206 -20.58 -11.66 -6.09
C ASN A 206 -19.72 -10.77 -7.03
N ALA A 207 -19.06 -9.75 -6.49
CA ALA A 207 -18.20 -8.83 -7.24
C ALA A 207 -16.69 -9.15 -7.12
N ARG A 208 -16.33 -10.23 -6.42
CA ARG A 208 -14.94 -10.55 -6.03
C ARG A 208 -13.97 -10.55 -7.21
N GLU A 209 -14.37 -11.15 -8.32
CA GLU A 209 -13.56 -11.21 -9.55
C GLU A 209 -13.23 -9.80 -10.11
N SER A 210 -14.10 -8.82 -9.91
CA SER A 210 -13.84 -7.44 -10.33
C SER A 210 -12.75 -6.78 -9.49
N PHE A 211 -12.73 -7.06 -8.17
CA PHE A 211 -11.66 -6.58 -7.29
C PHE A 211 -10.34 -7.33 -7.53
N GLU A 212 -10.40 -8.64 -7.76
CA GLU A 212 -9.23 -9.44 -8.15
C GLU A 212 -8.61 -8.89 -9.43
N SER A 213 -9.41 -8.71 -10.48
CA SER A 213 -8.94 -8.15 -11.75
C SER A 213 -8.39 -6.73 -11.61
N PHE A 214 -9.00 -5.90 -10.76
CA PHE A 214 -8.49 -4.56 -10.46
C PHE A 214 -7.11 -4.60 -9.81
N VAL A 215 -6.92 -5.46 -8.80
CA VAL A 215 -5.63 -5.60 -8.12
C VAL A 215 -4.59 -6.24 -9.05
N GLU A 216 -4.93 -7.28 -9.80
CA GLU A 216 -4.00 -7.92 -10.75
C GLU A 216 -3.38 -6.94 -11.75
N GLN A 217 -4.13 -5.89 -12.13
CA GLN A 217 -3.72 -4.85 -13.07
C GLN A 217 -3.01 -3.64 -12.42
N GLY A 218 -2.60 -3.72 -11.15
CA GLY A 218 -1.91 -2.62 -10.46
C GLY A 218 -2.80 -1.78 -9.54
N GLY A 219 -3.99 -2.28 -9.21
CA GLY A 219 -4.89 -1.66 -8.25
C GLY A 219 -4.39 -1.80 -6.81
N GLN A 220 -4.79 -0.86 -5.96
CA GLN A 220 -4.57 -0.95 -4.51
C GLN A 220 -5.88 -1.15 -3.78
N LEU A 221 -5.95 -2.22 -2.99
CA LEU A 221 -7.12 -2.59 -2.20
C LEU A 221 -6.77 -2.59 -0.72
N PHE A 222 -7.53 -1.84 0.08
CA PHE A 222 -7.50 -1.93 1.53
C PHE A 222 -8.84 -2.47 2.02
N PHE A 223 -8.83 -3.66 2.61
CA PHE A 223 -10.03 -4.30 3.13
C PHE A 223 -9.95 -4.39 4.65
N ILE A 224 -10.88 -3.73 5.34
CA ILE A 224 -11.07 -3.87 6.78
C ILE A 224 -12.11 -4.97 7.01
N ALA A 225 -11.65 -6.20 7.15
CA ALA A 225 -12.46 -7.40 7.35
C ALA A 225 -12.78 -7.62 8.84
N CYS A 226 -13.30 -6.61 9.51
CA CYS A 226 -13.73 -6.72 10.90
C CYS A 226 -15.25 -6.95 10.94
N LEU A 227 -15.72 -8.17 11.23
CA LEU A 227 -17.13 -8.54 11.09
C LEU A 227 -17.92 -8.35 12.40
N TYR A 228 -19.24 -8.08 12.28
CA TYR A 228 -20.17 -8.16 13.41
C TYR A 228 -20.42 -9.62 13.79
N SER A 229 -20.66 -9.84 15.09
CA SER A 229 -21.10 -11.13 15.61
C SER A 229 -22.35 -11.61 14.89
N GLY A 230 -22.32 -12.84 14.35
CA GLY A 230 -23.42 -13.46 13.62
C GLY A 230 -23.39 -13.29 12.10
N VAL A 231 -22.58 -12.39 11.54
CA VAL A 231 -22.28 -12.37 10.09
C VAL A 231 -21.26 -13.45 9.74
N GLU A 232 -20.27 -13.60 10.62
CA GLU A 232 -19.14 -14.52 10.51
C GLU A 232 -19.54 -16.01 10.47
N ASP A 233 -20.67 -16.37 11.08
CA ASP A 233 -21.21 -17.74 11.09
C ASP A 233 -21.86 -18.13 9.74
N VAL A 234 -22.10 -17.16 8.86
CA VAL A 234 -22.96 -17.33 7.68
C VAL A 234 -22.18 -17.15 6.38
N ILE A 235 -21.00 -16.51 6.42
CA ILE A 235 -20.23 -16.15 5.22
C ILE A 235 -18.78 -16.56 5.37
N THR A 236 -18.30 -17.38 4.43
CA THR A 236 -16.86 -17.62 4.24
C THR A 236 -16.30 -16.54 3.33
N LEU A 237 -15.62 -15.55 3.91
CA LEU A 237 -14.91 -14.53 3.13
C LEU A 237 -13.65 -15.12 2.50
N ILE A 238 -13.51 -14.87 1.20
CA ILE A 238 -12.35 -15.20 0.39
C ILE A 238 -11.90 -13.91 -0.27
N PHE A 239 -10.65 -13.54 -0.04
CA PHE A 239 -10.02 -12.33 -0.58
C PHE A 239 -9.21 -12.67 -1.85
N PRO A 240 -8.64 -11.67 -2.54
CA PRO A 240 -7.72 -11.93 -3.64
C PRO A 240 -6.60 -12.90 -3.26
N ASP A 241 -6.07 -13.62 -4.25
CA ASP A 241 -5.07 -14.66 -4.05
C ASP A 241 -5.53 -15.80 -3.11
N SER A 242 -6.85 -15.99 -2.97
CA SER A 242 -7.47 -17.00 -2.11
C SER A 242 -7.12 -16.90 -0.63
N VAL A 243 -6.74 -15.71 -0.14
CA VAL A 243 -6.57 -15.49 1.31
C VAL A 243 -7.91 -15.65 2.01
N LEU A 244 -7.91 -16.31 3.18
CA LEU A 244 -9.13 -16.72 3.87
C LEU A 244 -9.28 -16.02 5.22
N TYR A 245 -10.53 -15.73 5.57
CA TYR A 245 -10.91 -15.24 6.88
C TYR A 245 -11.13 -16.40 7.87
N GLY A 246 -10.78 -16.18 9.14
CA GLY A 246 -11.09 -17.06 10.25
C GLY A 246 -11.68 -16.30 11.43
N THR A 247 -12.52 -16.97 12.21
CA THR A 247 -13.37 -16.36 13.24
C THR A 247 -12.78 -16.57 14.64
N ILE A 248 -11.86 -15.69 15.04
CA ILE A 248 -11.31 -15.62 16.40
C ILE A 248 -11.16 -14.15 16.78
N ASN A 249 -11.88 -13.75 17.83
CA ASN A 249 -11.73 -12.41 18.40
C ASN A 249 -10.52 -12.38 19.32
N SER A 250 -9.84 -11.25 19.38
CA SER A 250 -8.76 -11.03 20.33
C SER A 250 -8.83 -9.64 20.93
N ASP A 251 -8.65 -9.56 22.24
CA ASP A 251 -8.71 -8.30 22.97
C ASP A 251 -7.55 -7.35 22.62
N ASN A 252 -6.41 -7.93 22.26
CA ASN A 252 -5.17 -7.24 21.95
C ASN A 252 -4.57 -7.79 20.67
N ASN A 253 -3.85 -6.94 19.95
CA ASN A 253 -2.98 -7.37 18.86
C ASN A 253 -1.53 -6.97 19.16
N TYR A 254 -0.61 -7.49 18.37
CA TYR A 254 0.81 -7.32 18.58
C TYR A 254 1.49 -6.86 17.30
N THR A 255 2.38 -5.88 17.41
CA THR A 255 3.19 -5.39 16.30
C THR A 255 4.31 -6.38 16.02
N VAL A 256 4.37 -6.92 14.79
CA VAL A 256 5.42 -7.88 14.36
C VAL A 256 6.59 -7.16 13.69
N ILE A 257 6.28 -6.12 12.91
CA ILE A 257 7.27 -5.34 12.14
C ILE A 257 7.13 -3.89 12.59
N ASP A 258 7.89 -3.52 13.60
CA ASP A 258 7.83 -2.24 14.31
C ASP A 258 8.46 -1.08 13.54
N ASP A 259 9.31 -1.37 12.56
CA ASP A 259 9.98 -0.40 11.70
C ASP A 259 9.28 -0.18 10.34
N HIS A 260 8.18 -0.91 10.07
CA HIS A 260 7.33 -0.63 8.91
C HIS A 260 6.69 0.76 9.02
N PRO A 261 6.54 1.55 7.94
CA PRO A 261 5.98 2.91 8.03
C PRO A 261 4.59 3.03 8.69
N ILE A 262 3.76 1.98 8.62
CA ILE A 262 2.47 1.93 9.34
C ILE A 262 2.67 1.75 10.86
N ASN A 263 3.67 0.98 11.27
CA ASN A 263 3.90 0.61 12.67
C ASN A 263 4.98 1.44 13.37
N VAL A 264 5.74 2.27 12.65
CA VAL A 264 6.88 2.99 13.22
C VAL A 264 6.50 3.84 14.44
N GLY A 265 7.10 3.54 15.59
CA GLY A 265 6.79 4.19 16.87
C GLY A 265 5.43 3.83 17.47
N GLN A 266 4.72 2.81 16.96
CA GLN A 266 3.59 2.21 17.65
C GLN A 266 4.04 1.42 18.88
N ALA A 267 3.11 1.17 19.78
CA ALA A 267 3.33 0.22 20.85
C ALA A 267 3.47 -1.21 20.32
N GLU A 268 4.25 -2.03 21.02
CA GLU A 268 4.32 -3.47 20.76
C GLU A 268 2.94 -4.12 20.96
N THR A 269 2.21 -3.72 22.01
CA THR A 269 0.83 -4.18 22.25
C THR A 269 -0.18 -3.11 21.82
N LEU A 270 -1.09 -3.55 20.95
CA LEU A 270 -2.17 -2.79 20.36
C LEU A 270 -3.47 -3.10 21.11
N LEU A 271 -3.94 -2.14 21.90
CA LEU A 271 -5.08 -2.30 22.81
C LEU A 271 -6.36 -1.86 22.12
N GLY A 272 -7.35 -2.75 22.04
CA GLY A 272 -8.64 -2.48 21.40
C GLY A 272 -9.87 -2.92 22.19
N GLY A 273 -9.74 -3.84 23.15
CA GLY A 273 -10.89 -4.37 23.90
C GLY A 273 -11.87 -5.09 22.96
N SER A 274 -11.32 -6.05 22.22
CA SER A 274 -11.72 -6.60 20.91
C SER A 274 -10.96 -5.95 19.75
N ALA A 275 -9.62 -5.93 19.86
CA ALA A 275 -8.71 -5.34 18.87
C ALA A 275 -8.87 -5.92 17.45
N SER A 276 -9.21 -7.21 17.34
CA SER A 276 -9.55 -7.87 16.07
C SER A 276 -10.71 -8.83 16.23
N HIS A 277 -11.50 -8.98 15.16
CA HIS A 277 -12.68 -9.86 15.13
C HIS A 277 -12.47 -11.15 14.31
N GLY A 278 -11.22 -11.39 13.90
CA GLY A 278 -10.85 -12.54 13.13
C GLY A 278 -9.35 -12.60 12.88
N TYR A 279 -8.95 -13.54 12.06
CA TYR A 279 -7.58 -13.69 11.58
C TYR A 279 -7.56 -14.07 10.09
N LEU A 280 -6.39 -13.95 9.49
CA LEU A 280 -6.12 -14.23 8.08
C LEU A 280 -5.24 -15.46 7.96
N TRP A 281 -5.58 -16.35 7.03
CA TRP A 281 -4.80 -17.55 6.75
C TRP A 281 -4.82 -17.90 5.26
N ASN A 282 -4.08 -18.94 4.88
CA ASN A 282 -3.78 -19.23 3.47
C ASN A 282 -3.06 -18.06 2.79
N LEU A 283 -2.13 -17.42 3.51
CA LEU A 283 -1.36 -16.29 3.00
C LEU A 283 -0.38 -16.77 1.93
N SER A 284 -0.27 -16.01 0.84
CA SER A 284 0.70 -16.32 -0.22
C SER A 284 2.13 -16.03 0.22
N ALA A 285 3.07 -16.70 -0.45
CA ALA A 285 4.49 -16.48 -0.23
C ALA A 285 4.85 -15.01 -0.46
N GLY A 286 5.68 -14.45 0.42
CA GLY A 286 6.03 -13.02 0.35
C GLY A 286 5.07 -12.10 1.10
N SER A 287 3.95 -12.59 1.62
CA SER A 287 3.05 -11.81 2.48
C SER A 287 3.79 -11.22 3.68
N LEU A 288 3.53 -9.94 3.95
CA LEU A 288 4.06 -9.19 5.08
C LEU A 288 3.03 -9.15 6.20
N ILE A 289 3.32 -9.82 7.32
CA ILE A 289 2.45 -9.79 8.51
C ILE A 289 2.88 -8.61 9.38
N LEU A 290 2.05 -7.57 9.43
CA LEU A 290 2.33 -6.38 10.24
C LEU A 290 1.94 -6.55 11.69
N ASN A 291 0.81 -7.22 11.92
CA ASN A 291 0.25 -7.41 13.25
C ASN A 291 -0.34 -8.82 13.41
N THR A 292 -0.27 -9.36 14.62
CA THR A 292 -0.87 -10.66 15.00
C THR A 292 -1.83 -10.52 16.18
N ASP A 293 -2.69 -11.52 16.38
CA ASP A 293 -3.49 -11.68 17.60
C ASP A 293 -2.69 -12.34 18.74
N SER A 294 -3.36 -12.61 19.86
CA SER A 294 -2.78 -13.32 21.01
C SER A 294 -2.40 -14.79 20.77
N ASN A 295 -2.76 -15.36 19.62
CA ASN A 295 -2.43 -16.73 19.21
C ASN A 295 -1.39 -16.73 18.06
N ASP A 296 -0.69 -15.62 17.83
CA ASP A 296 0.24 -15.41 16.72
C ASP A 296 -0.41 -15.55 15.31
N SER A 297 -1.73 -15.44 15.23
CA SER A 297 -2.46 -15.47 13.95
C SER A 297 -2.45 -14.09 13.31
N ALA A 298 -2.27 -14.01 11.99
CA ALA A 298 -2.16 -12.73 11.29
C ALA A 298 -3.47 -11.95 11.33
N VAL A 299 -3.42 -10.68 11.71
CA VAL A 299 -4.60 -9.79 11.76
C VAL A 299 -4.46 -8.57 10.86
N THR A 300 -3.25 -8.22 10.46
CA THR A 300 -2.99 -7.22 9.41
C THR A 300 -1.89 -7.73 8.50
N VAL A 301 -2.19 -7.85 7.21
CA VAL A 301 -1.28 -8.40 6.19
C VAL A 301 -1.23 -7.48 4.98
N ILE A 302 -0.04 -7.33 4.40
CA ILE A 302 0.17 -6.74 3.07
C ILE A 302 0.69 -7.82 2.14
N TYR A 303 0.12 -7.97 0.95
CA TYR A 303 0.65 -8.88 -0.07
C TYR A 303 0.42 -8.34 -1.48
N GLY A 304 1.31 -8.72 -2.39
CA GLY A 304 1.16 -8.43 -3.82
C GLY A 304 0.24 -9.46 -4.47
N PHE A 305 -0.60 -9.01 -5.40
CA PHE A 305 -1.40 -9.89 -6.26
C PHE A 305 -1.40 -9.32 -7.68
N GLY A 306 -0.82 -10.06 -8.62
CA GLY A 306 -0.42 -9.52 -9.92
C GLY A 306 0.45 -8.26 -9.76
N GLU A 307 0.08 -7.18 -10.44
CA GLU A 307 0.80 -5.91 -10.39
C GLU A 307 0.38 -5.03 -9.20
N GLY A 308 -0.70 -5.36 -8.50
CA GLY A 308 -1.25 -4.52 -7.43
C GLY A 308 -0.80 -4.92 -6.04
N THR A 309 -1.50 -4.38 -5.05
CA THR A 309 -1.28 -4.70 -3.64
C THR A 309 -2.60 -4.75 -2.88
N VAL A 310 -2.70 -5.72 -1.98
CA VAL A 310 -3.79 -5.83 -1.03
C VAL A 310 -3.25 -5.61 0.38
N ILE A 311 -3.95 -4.77 1.14
CA ILE A 311 -3.83 -4.70 2.59
C ILE A 311 -5.13 -5.25 3.17
N LEU A 312 -5.03 -6.28 3.99
CA LEU A 312 -6.15 -6.83 4.74
C LEU A 312 -5.94 -6.56 6.22
N SER A 313 -6.99 -6.15 6.92
CA SER A 313 -6.96 -6.06 8.38
C SER A 313 -8.26 -6.58 8.98
N THR A 314 -8.19 -7.41 10.01
CA THR A 314 -9.34 -7.86 10.80
C THR A 314 -9.55 -7.02 12.07
N GLN A 315 -8.75 -5.95 12.19
CA GLN A 315 -8.74 -5.06 13.35
C GLN A 315 -9.94 -4.10 13.34
N THR A 316 -10.40 -3.68 14.52
CA THR A 316 -11.49 -2.69 14.69
C THR A 316 -11.01 -1.26 14.44
N LEU A 317 -10.42 -1.01 13.28
CA LEU A 317 -9.67 0.22 12.99
C LEU A 317 -10.52 1.49 13.07
N GLU A 318 -11.73 1.45 12.51
CA GLU A 318 -12.67 2.58 12.51
C GLU A 318 -13.13 2.92 13.93
N PHE A 319 -13.42 1.89 14.74
CA PHE A 319 -13.82 2.03 16.13
C PHE A 319 -12.70 2.60 17.01
N CYS A 320 -11.50 2.01 16.93
CA CYS A 320 -10.34 2.46 17.70
C CYS A 320 -9.96 3.90 17.33
N ARG A 321 -10.08 4.27 16.06
CA ARG A 321 -9.87 5.64 15.58
C ARG A 321 -10.84 6.62 16.26
N ALA A 322 -12.14 6.32 16.23
CA ALA A 322 -13.16 7.17 16.85
C ALA A 322 -12.98 7.26 18.38
N ASN A 323 -12.50 6.18 19.00
CA ASN A 323 -12.30 6.06 20.44
C ASN A 323 -10.82 6.24 20.86
N ARG A 324 -10.09 7.13 20.18
CA ARG A 324 -8.63 7.32 20.35
C ARG A 324 -8.14 7.65 21.76
N THR A 325 -9.00 8.19 22.61
CA THR A 325 -8.68 8.45 24.03
C THR A 325 -8.63 7.16 24.84
N THR A 326 -9.48 6.19 24.51
CA THR A 326 -9.56 4.88 25.17
C THR A 326 -8.53 3.90 24.59
N TYR A 327 -8.32 3.93 23.27
CA TYR A 327 -7.48 2.98 22.54
C TYR A 327 -6.30 3.68 21.82
N PRO A 328 -5.43 4.39 22.56
CA PRO A 328 -4.42 5.26 21.96
C PRO A 328 -3.38 4.50 21.13
N THR A 329 -3.13 3.21 21.43
CA THR A 329 -2.11 2.42 20.71
C THR A 329 -2.60 1.87 19.37
N MET A 330 -3.91 1.80 19.13
CA MET A 330 -4.48 1.36 17.85
C MET A 330 -5.02 2.49 16.99
N ALA A 331 -5.42 3.60 17.61
CA ALA A 331 -6.18 4.66 16.95
C ALA A 331 -5.48 5.33 15.75
N ALA A 332 -4.15 5.24 15.68
CA ALA A 332 -3.36 5.80 14.59
C ALA A 332 -3.22 4.85 13.40
N ILE A 333 -3.51 3.55 13.54
CA ILE A 333 -3.29 2.55 12.48
C ILE A 333 -4.14 2.85 11.25
N LEU A 334 -5.44 3.16 11.40
CA LEU A 334 -6.30 3.51 10.26
C LEU A 334 -5.73 4.68 9.44
N SER A 335 -5.38 5.77 10.14
CA SER A 335 -4.84 6.99 9.53
C SER A 335 -3.51 6.72 8.85
N ARG A 336 -2.62 5.99 9.50
CA ARG A 336 -1.31 5.60 8.96
C ARG A 336 -1.43 4.72 7.73
N THR A 337 -2.29 3.71 7.75
CA THR A 337 -2.52 2.81 6.62
C THR A 337 -3.05 3.57 5.41
N ILE A 338 -4.09 4.40 5.57
CA ILE A 338 -4.65 5.18 4.46
C ILE A 338 -3.61 6.16 3.93
N ARG A 339 -2.91 6.89 4.80
CA ARG A 339 -1.87 7.85 4.37
C ARG A 339 -0.72 7.16 3.65
N PHE A 340 -0.28 6.00 4.13
CA PHE A 340 0.74 5.17 3.49
C PHE A 340 0.34 4.73 2.08
N LEU A 341 -0.89 4.23 1.93
CA LEU A 341 -1.46 3.85 0.63
C LEU A 341 -1.55 5.04 -0.33
N LEU A 342 -1.86 6.23 0.18
CA LEU A 342 -1.92 7.48 -0.60
C LEU A 342 -0.54 8.10 -0.93
N GLY A 343 0.56 7.50 -0.47
CA GLY A 343 1.90 8.03 -0.69
C GLY A 343 2.27 9.19 0.22
N LEU A 344 1.48 9.45 1.25
CA LEU A 344 1.71 10.50 2.23
C LEU A 344 2.58 9.96 3.38
N ASP A 345 3.26 10.86 4.09
CA ASP A 345 3.90 10.51 5.37
C ASP A 345 2.86 9.89 6.30
N PRO A 346 3.02 8.64 6.77
CA PRO A 346 2.08 8.00 7.69
C PRO A 346 2.09 8.61 9.10
N THR A 347 3.20 9.21 9.52
CA THR A 347 3.43 9.63 10.91
C THR A 347 2.83 10.97 11.41
N PRO A 348 2.29 11.91 10.60
CA PRO A 348 1.96 13.25 11.08
C PRO A 348 0.64 13.32 11.88
N GLU A 349 0.05 12.18 12.23
CA GLU A 349 -0.97 12.11 13.28
C GLU A 349 -0.34 12.53 14.61
N PRO A 350 -0.67 13.71 15.17
CA PRO A 350 -0.27 14.00 16.53
C PRO A 350 -0.91 12.94 17.42
N LEU A 351 -0.07 12.16 18.11
CA LEU A 351 -0.52 11.31 19.22
C LEU A 351 -1.49 12.15 20.08
N PRO A 352 -2.62 11.59 20.53
CA PRO A 352 -3.65 12.37 21.21
C PRO A 352 -2.99 13.21 22.30
N ARG A 353 -3.12 14.54 22.18
CA ARG A 353 -2.71 15.43 23.27
C ARG A 353 -3.47 14.98 24.51
N THR A 354 -2.73 14.54 25.52
CA THR A 354 -3.28 14.22 26.84
C THR A 354 -4.09 15.42 27.33
N GLY A 355 -5.42 15.34 27.31
CA GLY A 355 -6.29 16.33 27.98
C GLY A 355 -7.27 17.16 27.14
N SER A 356 -7.74 16.73 25.96
CA SER A 356 -8.94 17.35 25.37
C SER A 356 -9.85 16.33 24.69
N PRO A 357 -11.13 16.20 25.12
CA PRO A 357 -12.11 15.40 24.41
C PRO A 357 -12.50 16.13 23.13
N ILE A 358 -12.04 15.61 21.99
CA ILE A 358 -12.52 16.06 20.68
C ILE A 358 -13.76 15.23 20.38
N PHE A 359 -14.94 15.77 20.68
CA PHE A 359 -16.17 15.29 20.07
C PHE A 359 -16.16 15.74 18.60
N GLU A 360 -15.61 14.91 17.72
CA GLU A 360 -15.84 14.99 16.27
C GLU A 360 -17.25 14.47 15.98
N ASN A 361 -18.27 15.24 16.36
CA ASN A 361 -19.65 15.02 15.93
C ASN A 361 -19.84 15.81 14.64
N ILE A 362 -19.39 15.26 13.51
CA ILE A 362 -19.73 15.77 12.18
C ILE A 362 -21.11 15.23 11.83
N SER A 363 -22.17 15.76 12.45
CA SER A 363 -23.55 15.39 12.07
C SER A 363 -24.58 16.51 12.19
N SER A 364 -24.19 17.80 12.14
CA SER A 364 -25.18 18.90 12.20
C SER A 364 -25.21 19.87 11.02
N ASP A 365 -24.30 19.80 10.05
CA ASP A 365 -24.25 20.81 8.96
C ASP A 365 -24.41 20.20 7.57
N ILE A 366 -25.34 19.25 7.41
CA ILE A 366 -25.90 18.88 6.10
C ILE A 366 -27.43 18.96 6.22
N ASN A 367 -27.96 20.13 5.87
CA ASN A 367 -29.34 20.33 5.42
C ASN A 367 -29.30 20.90 4.00
#